data_AF-A0A519VN38-F1
#
_entry.id   AF-A0A519VN38-F1
#
_cell.length_a   1.000
_cell.length_b   1.000
_cell.length_c   1.000
_cell.angle_alpha   90.00
_cell.angle_beta   90.00
_cell.angle_gamma   90.00
#
_symmetry.space_group_name_H-M   'P 1'
#
loop_
_entity.id
_entity.type
_entity.pdbx_description
1 polymer ?
#
loop_
_entity_poly.entity_id
_entity_poly.type
_entity_poly.pdbx_seq_one_letter_code
_entity_poly.pdbx_strand_id
1 'polypeptide(L)'
;MNLHLLCQTTCLTAYYDPSNDWLYLDWHGEGTLPAVQQACLALADCYVRRPYSHILNNNERVTDVSWSVAAWLVTDFLHLMTLAGIEHVAWVSSPALPGLTMVHSVLNWLPNSIITSFHDLADAVEWLQHTRAGQPRRVGIPQRLPDAQAKLALAVQMVNERVAARQGKAQPA
;
A
#
# COMPACT_ATOMS: atom_id res chain seq x y z
N MET A 1 -6.76 17.92 2.53
CA MET A 1 -5.61 17.06 2.87
C MET A 1 -4.41 17.93 3.19
N ASN A 2 -3.56 17.54 4.13
CA ASN A 2 -2.26 18.16 4.37
C ASN A 2 -1.19 17.10 4.10
N LEU A 3 -0.46 17.16 2.99
CA LEU A 3 0.34 16.02 2.53
C LEU A 3 1.83 16.22 2.84
N HIS A 4 2.42 15.29 3.59
CA HIS A 4 3.86 15.24 3.84
C HIS A 4 4.47 14.07 3.05
N LEU A 5 5.36 14.38 2.11
CA LEU A 5 6.02 13.36 1.27
C LEU A 5 6.83 12.38 2.14
N LEU A 6 6.62 11.08 1.92
CA LEU A 6 7.37 10.01 2.57
C LEU A 6 8.39 9.37 1.63
N CYS A 7 7.95 9.03 0.41
CA CYS A 7 8.80 8.49 -0.63
C CYS A 7 8.16 8.71 -2.01
N GLN A 8 9.01 8.67 -3.04
CA GLN A 8 8.62 8.77 -4.44
C GLN A 8 9.44 7.79 -5.27
N THR A 9 8.77 7.08 -6.16
CA THR A 9 9.38 6.17 -7.13
C THR A 9 8.82 6.48 -8.52
N THR A 10 9.15 5.64 -9.51
CA THR A 10 8.71 5.81 -10.90
C THR A 10 7.19 5.70 -11.06
N CYS A 11 6.51 4.90 -10.22
CA CYS A 11 5.06 4.63 -10.35
C CYS A 11 4.23 4.89 -9.08
N LEU A 12 4.85 5.42 -8.02
CA LEU A 12 4.17 5.74 -6.76
C LEU A 12 4.74 7.02 -6.15
N THR A 13 3.85 7.88 -5.68
CA THR A 13 4.19 8.88 -4.67
C THR A 13 3.39 8.63 -3.39
N ALA A 14 4.09 8.48 -2.26
CA ALA A 14 3.46 8.18 -0.98
C ALA A 14 3.58 9.37 -0.02
N TYR A 15 2.47 9.71 0.61
CA TYR A 15 2.36 10.83 1.55
C TYR A 15 1.74 10.38 2.86
N TYR A 16 2.14 11.02 3.96
CA TYR A 16 1.38 10.99 5.20
C TYR A 16 0.50 12.23 5.31
N ASP A 17 -0.79 12.05 5.62
CA ASP A 17 -1.68 13.15 5.97
C ASP A 17 -1.89 13.22 7.48
N PRO A 18 -1.20 14.11 8.22
CA PRO A 18 -1.40 14.24 9.67
C PRO A 18 -2.77 14.78 10.06
N SER A 19 -3.46 15.51 9.19
CA SER A 19 -4.78 16.06 9.51
C SER A 19 -5.84 14.96 9.56
N ASN A 20 -5.70 13.95 8.70
CA ASN A 20 -6.60 12.79 8.64
C ASN A 20 -6.01 11.51 9.26
N ASP A 21 -4.71 11.52 9.58
CA ASP A 21 -3.93 10.40 10.10
C ASP A 21 -4.00 9.12 9.24
N TRP A 22 -3.80 9.27 7.94
CA TRP A 22 -3.70 8.15 7.00
C TRP A 22 -2.49 8.26 6.10
N LEU A 23 -2.19 7.14 5.42
CA LEU A 23 -1.25 7.09 4.33
C LEU A 23 -1.99 7.32 3.01
N TYR A 24 -1.54 8.27 2.20
CA TYR A 24 -2.05 8.49 0.84
C TYR A 24 -1.05 7.93 -0.16
N LEU A 25 -1.48 6.95 -0.94
CA LEU A 25 -0.71 6.30 -1.99
C LEU A 25 -1.26 6.74 -3.33
N ASP A 26 -0.45 7.44 -4.10
CA ASP A 26 -0.84 7.99 -5.40
C ASP A 26 -0.04 7.26 -6.47
N TRP A 27 -0.65 6.21 -7.03
CA TRP A 27 -0.07 5.37 -8.07
C TRP A 27 -0.32 5.98 -9.45
N HIS A 28 0.68 5.90 -10.33
CA HIS A 28 0.62 6.50 -11.65
C HIS A 28 1.47 5.79 -12.69
N GLY A 29 1.11 5.94 -13.96
CA GLY A 29 1.84 5.39 -15.10
C GLY A 29 1.71 3.88 -15.22
N GLU A 30 2.74 3.26 -15.81
CA GLU A 30 2.79 1.82 -16.08
C GLU A 30 3.33 1.04 -14.87
N GLY A 31 2.51 0.11 -14.36
CA GLY A 31 2.85 -0.81 -13.30
C GLY A 31 3.56 -2.06 -13.81
N THR A 32 4.84 -1.94 -14.19
CA THR A 32 5.68 -3.12 -14.45
C THR A 32 6.09 -3.79 -13.14
N LEU A 33 6.37 -5.10 -13.17
CA LEU A 33 6.80 -5.84 -11.97
C LEU A 33 8.02 -5.18 -11.26
N PRO A 34 9.11 -4.81 -11.94
CA PRO A 34 10.24 -4.16 -11.26
C PRO A 34 9.88 -2.82 -10.63
N ALA A 35 9.09 -1.99 -11.33
CA ALA A 35 8.69 -0.68 -10.81
C ALA A 35 7.79 -0.79 -9.57
N VAL A 36 6.81 -1.71 -9.62
CA VAL A 36 5.91 -1.96 -8.49
C VAL A 36 6.66 -2.58 -7.31
N GLN A 37 7.59 -3.50 -7.56
CA GLN A 37 8.45 -4.05 -6.49
C GLN A 37 9.24 -2.94 -5.80
N GLN A 38 9.89 -2.05 -6.55
CA GLN A 38 10.61 -0.92 -5.99
C GLN A 38 9.69 -0.01 -5.16
N ALA A 39 8.52 0.34 -5.68
CA ALA A 39 7.52 1.14 -4.97
C ALA A 39 7.05 0.48 -3.67
N CYS A 40 6.71 -0.81 -3.73
CA CYS A 40 6.29 -1.60 -2.58
C CYS A 40 7.39 -1.73 -1.52
N LEU A 41 8.65 -1.91 -1.90
CA LEU A 41 9.77 -1.95 -0.94
C LEU A 41 9.95 -0.59 -0.24
N ALA A 42 9.91 0.53 -0.98
CA ALA A 42 9.95 1.86 -0.39
C ALA A 42 8.76 2.13 0.56
N LEU A 43 7.59 1.60 0.23
CA LEU A 43 6.38 1.65 1.05
C LEU A 43 6.51 0.77 2.30
N ALA A 44 7.10 -0.42 2.20
CA ALA A 44 7.37 -1.31 3.33
C ALA A 44 8.25 -0.64 4.39
N ASP A 45 9.27 0.11 3.95
CA ASP A 45 10.10 0.90 4.87
C ASP A 45 9.29 1.97 5.61
N CYS A 46 8.26 2.54 4.96
CA CYS A 46 7.34 3.46 5.63
C CYS A 46 6.55 2.75 6.75
N TYR A 47 6.06 1.53 6.51
CA TYR A 47 5.33 0.73 7.50
C TYR A 47 6.18 0.34 8.72
N VAL A 48 7.48 0.11 8.49
CA VAL A 48 8.44 -0.16 9.57
C VAL A 48 8.66 1.08 10.43
N ARG A 49 8.81 2.26 9.82
CA ARG A 49 9.07 3.52 10.56
C ARG A 49 7.88 3.98 11.40
N ARG A 50 6.65 3.78 10.91
CA ARG A 50 5.43 4.26 11.55
C ARG A 50 4.25 3.34 11.23
N PRO A 51 3.40 3.02 12.21
CA PRO A 51 2.14 2.33 11.93
C PRO A 51 1.11 3.29 11.33
N TYR A 52 0.37 2.78 10.35
CA TYR A 52 -0.78 3.44 9.73
C TYR A 52 -1.95 2.47 9.87
N SER A 53 -3.14 2.96 10.24
CA SER A 53 -4.35 2.13 10.28
C SER A 53 -5.22 2.33 9.05
N HIS A 54 -5.06 3.46 8.36
CA HIS A 54 -5.89 3.88 7.25
C HIS A 54 -5.01 4.18 6.03
N ILE A 55 -5.46 3.73 4.86
CA ILE A 55 -4.83 4.01 3.58
C ILE A 55 -5.87 4.56 2.62
N LEU A 56 -5.53 5.68 1.98
CA LEU A 56 -6.16 6.14 0.76
C LEU A 56 -5.28 5.70 -0.42
N ASN A 57 -5.71 4.68 -1.17
CA ASN A 57 -4.99 4.13 -2.30
C ASN A 57 -5.61 4.62 -3.61
N ASN A 58 -4.95 5.57 -4.26
CA ASN A 58 -5.39 6.16 -5.51
C ASN A 58 -4.68 5.57 -6.72
N ASN A 59 -5.42 4.93 -7.61
CA ASN A 59 -4.91 4.39 -8.87
C ASN A 59 -5.44 5.12 -10.10
N GLU A 60 -6.12 6.27 -9.95
CA GLU A 60 -6.77 6.98 -11.07
C GLU A 60 -5.83 7.21 -12.27
N ARG A 61 -4.52 7.41 -12.02
CA ARG A 61 -3.51 7.67 -13.04
C ARG A 61 -2.68 6.46 -13.45
N VAL A 62 -3.03 5.26 -12.98
CA VAL A 62 -2.39 4.02 -13.44
C VAL A 62 -2.93 3.68 -14.82
N THR A 63 -2.04 3.49 -15.79
CA THR A 63 -2.42 3.30 -17.20
C THR A 63 -2.37 1.84 -17.62
N ASP A 64 -1.53 1.02 -16.99
CA ASP A 64 -1.41 -0.42 -17.25
C ASP A 64 -0.79 -1.13 -16.02
N VAL A 65 -1.07 -2.42 -15.85
CA VAL A 65 -0.48 -3.28 -14.81
C VAL A 65 -0.25 -4.68 -15.37
N SER A 66 0.98 -5.17 -15.30
CA SER A 66 1.28 -6.53 -15.79
C SER A 66 0.69 -7.61 -14.86
N TRP A 67 0.25 -8.74 -15.44
CA TRP A 67 -0.29 -9.87 -14.65
C TRP A 67 0.65 -10.38 -13.55
N SER A 68 1.95 -10.34 -13.83
CA SER A 68 3.01 -10.73 -12.89
C SER A 68 3.04 -9.86 -11.62
N VAL A 69 2.57 -8.61 -11.68
CA VAL A 69 2.45 -7.73 -10.50
C VAL A 69 1.46 -8.30 -9.51
N ALA A 70 0.27 -8.72 -9.97
CA ALA A 70 -0.73 -9.25 -9.05
C ALA A 70 -0.25 -10.52 -8.37
N ALA A 71 0.28 -11.48 -9.13
CA ALA A 71 0.83 -12.70 -8.54
C ALA A 71 1.86 -12.38 -7.44
N TRP A 72 2.75 -11.40 -7.68
CA TRP A 72 3.77 -10.99 -6.71
C TRP A 72 3.21 -10.27 -5.49
N LEU A 73 2.32 -9.29 -5.67
CA LEU A 73 1.73 -8.52 -4.57
C LEU A 73 1.15 -9.46 -3.50
N VAL A 74 0.59 -10.55 -3.98
CA VAL A 74 -0.18 -11.51 -3.21
C VAL A 74 0.72 -12.42 -2.40
N THR A 75 1.74 -12.96 -3.05
CA THR A 75 2.65 -13.93 -2.44
C THR A 75 3.68 -13.25 -1.55
N ASP A 76 4.00 -11.98 -1.83
CA ASP A 76 5.14 -11.31 -1.22
C ASP A 76 4.77 -10.04 -0.44
N PHE A 77 3.78 -9.24 -0.86
CA PHE A 77 3.60 -7.88 -0.32
C PHE A 77 2.39 -7.70 0.62
N LEU A 78 1.19 -8.17 0.25
CA LEU A 78 -0.05 -7.86 0.97
C LEU A 78 0.00 -8.30 2.43
N HIS A 79 0.66 -9.42 2.74
CA HIS A 79 0.85 -9.87 4.12
C HIS A 79 1.54 -8.81 5.00
N LEU A 80 2.44 -7.99 4.43
CA LEU A 80 3.09 -6.90 5.15
C LEU A 80 2.09 -5.83 5.60
N MET A 81 1.01 -5.58 4.85
CA MET A 81 -0.04 -4.64 5.25
C MET A 81 -0.77 -5.13 6.50
N THR A 82 -1.07 -6.44 6.57
CA THR A 82 -1.64 -7.06 7.76
C THR A 82 -0.71 -6.92 8.96
N LEU A 83 0.59 -7.25 8.80
CA LEU A 83 1.58 -7.07 9.87
C LEU A 83 1.80 -5.60 10.25
N ALA A 84 1.62 -4.68 9.31
CA ALA A 84 1.70 -3.25 9.55
C ALA A 84 0.50 -2.72 10.36
N GLY A 85 -0.58 -3.49 10.49
CA GLY A 85 -1.79 -3.09 11.21
C GLY A 85 -2.69 -2.17 10.40
N ILE A 86 -2.72 -2.34 9.06
CA ILE A 86 -3.69 -1.66 8.22
C ILE A 86 -5.09 -2.23 8.50
N GLU A 87 -6.04 -1.36 8.80
CA GLU A 87 -7.42 -1.70 9.16
C GLU A 87 -8.41 -1.28 8.07
N HIS A 88 -8.21 -0.09 7.47
CA HIS A 88 -9.13 0.46 6.46
C HIS A 88 -8.37 0.88 5.21
N VAL A 89 -8.89 0.51 4.05
CA VAL A 89 -8.35 0.93 2.75
C VAL A 89 -9.47 1.48 1.89
N ALA A 90 -9.38 2.77 1.55
CA ALA A 90 -10.19 3.35 0.49
C ALA A 90 -9.43 3.21 -0.83
N TRP A 91 -10.01 2.52 -1.81
CA TRP A 91 -9.34 2.19 -3.06
C TRP A 91 -10.00 2.90 -4.25
N VAL A 92 -9.34 3.90 -4.82
CA VAL A 92 -9.82 4.57 -6.04
C VAL A 92 -9.31 3.80 -7.26
N SER A 93 -10.25 3.34 -8.08
CA SER A 93 -9.96 2.50 -9.24
C SER A 93 -9.46 3.31 -10.43
N SER A 94 -8.59 2.72 -11.25
CA SER A 94 -8.21 3.34 -12.53
C SER A 94 -9.33 3.16 -13.57
N PRO A 95 -9.75 4.22 -14.28
CA PRO A 95 -10.66 4.08 -15.42
C PRO A 95 -10.00 3.38 -16.61
N ALA A 96 -8.66 3.38 -16.71
CA ALA A 96 -7.91 2.70 -17.76
C ALA A 96 -7.86 1.17 -17.55
N LEU A 97 -8.25 0.70 -16.36
CA LEU A 97 -8.22 -0.71 -15.99
C LEU A 97 -9.63 -1.25 -15.68
N PRO A 98 -10.60 -1.11 -16.59
CA PRO A 98 -12.02 -1.37 -16.32
C PRO A 98 -12.35 -2.84 -16.01
N GLY A 99 -11.40 -3.75 -16.20
CA GLY A 99 -11.54 -5.20 -15.99
C GLY A 99 -10.76 -5.78 -14.82
N LEU A 100 -10.31 -5.01 -13.82
CA LEU A 100 -9.53 -5.56 -12.70
C LEU A 100 -10.34 -6.39 -11.69
N THR A 101 -10.84 -7.54 -12.15
CA THR A 101 -11.10 -8.75 -11.36
C THR A 101 -9.92 -9.08 -10.43
N MET A 102 -8.72 -8.65 -10.82
CA MET A 102 -7.45 -8.80 -10.12
C MET A 102 -7.42 -8.06 -8.76
N VAL A 103 -7.95 -6.84 -8.69
CA VAL A 103 -8.02 -6.06 -7.45
C VAL A 103 -9.12 -6.60 -6.55
N HIS A 104 -10.32 -6.88 -7.08
CA HIS A 104 -11.39 -7.53 -6.30
C HIS A 104 -10.95 -8.89 -5.71
N SER A 105 -10.11 -9.66 -6.41
CA SER A 105 -9.52 -10.90 -5.88
C SER A 105 -8.50 -10.63 -4.77
N VAL A 106 -7.69 -9.57 -4.93
CA VAL A 106 -6.72 -9.09 -3.93
C VAL A 106 -7.40 -8.55 -2.66
N LEU A 107 -8.60 -7.97 -2.77
CA LEU A 107 -9.35 -7.45 -1.62
C LEU A 107 -9.75 -8.55 -0.62
N ASN A 108 -10.00 -9.77 -1.10
CA ASN A 108 -10.30 -10.92 -0.25
C ASN A 108 -9.09 -11.39 0.59
N TRP A 109 -7.89 -10.88 0.33
CA TRP A 109 -6.63 -11.43 0.89
C TRP A 109 -6.07 -10.63 2.06
N LEU A 110 -6.77 -9.58 2.47
CA LEU A 110 -6.56 -8.90 3.75
C LEU A 110 -7.76 -9.19 4.66
N PRO A 111 -7.85 -10.39 5.28
CA PRO A 111 -9.04 -10.82 6.01
C PRO A 111 -9.37 -9.96 7.24
N ASN A 112 -8.39 -9.17 7.70
CA ASN A 112 -8.53 -8.30 8.87
C ASN A 112 -8.66 -6.82 8.51
N SER A 113 -8.79 -6.48 7.22
CA SER A 113 -8.91 -5.10 6.76
C SER A 113 -10.24 -4.90 6.01
N ILE A 114 -10.89 -3.78 6.28
CA ILE A 114 -12.07 -3.32 5.54
C ILE A 114 -11.59 -2.55 4.32
N ILE A 115 -11.89 -3.06 3.14
CA ILE A 115 -11.52 -2.42 1.89
C ILE A 115 -12.79 -2.04 1.14
N THR A 116 -12.85 -0.79 0.68
CA THR A 116 -13.96 -0.28 -0.12
C THR A 116 -13.42 0.39 -1.37
N SER A 117 -13.99 0.03 -2.51
CA SER A 117 -13.60 0.54 -3.82
C SER A 117 -14.46 1.73 -4.22
N PHE A 118 -13.85 2.70 -4.88
CA PHE A 118 -14.45 3.94 -5.36
C PHE A 118 -14.04 4.23 -6.80
N HIS A 119 -14.84 5.02 -7.50
CA HIS A 119 -14.54 5.50 -8.85
C HIS A 119 -13.91 6.88 -8.86
N ASP A 120 -14.13 7.68 -7.81
CA ASP A 120 -13.54 9.00 -7.63
C ASP A 120 -12.87 9.14 -6.26
N LEU A 121 -11.97 10.12 -6.19
CA LEU A 121 -11.17 10.38 -5.00
C LEU A 121 -11.97 11.06 -3.89
N ALA A 122 -13.02 11.82 -4.22
CA ALA A 122 -13.77 12.59 -3.23
C ALA A 122 -14.57 11.66 -2.32
N ASP A 123 -15.31 10.72 -2.90
CA ASP A 123 -16.08 9.72 -2.16
C ASP A 123 -15.18 8.83 -1.29
N ALA A 124 -14.01 8.46 -1.82
CA ALA A 124 -13.01 7.67 -1.08
C ALA A 124 -12.47 8.42 0.15
N VAL A 125 -12.19 9.71 0.01
CA VAL A 125 -11.76 10.60 1.10
C VAL A 125 -12.86 10.72 2.15
N GLU A 126 -14.09 10.98 1.73
CA GLU A 126 -15.23 11.14 2.62
C GLU A 126 -15.46 9.87 3.45
N TRP A 127 -15.49 8.71 2.80
CA TRP A 127 -15.64 7.43 3.50
C TRP A 127 -14.52 7.18 4.51
N LEU A 128 -13.27 7.47 4.12
CA LEU A 128 -12.11 7.23 4.99
C LEU A 128 -12.11 8.19 6.19
N GLN A 129 -12.62 9.41 6.03
CA GLN A 129 -12.81 10.34 7.15
C GLN A 129 -13.87 9.85 8.13
N HIS A 130 -14.98 9.31 7.63
CA HIS A 130 -16.04 8.75 8.48
C HIS A 130 -15.55 7.54 9.28
N THR A 131 -14.81 6.62 8.66
CA THR A 131 -14.23 5.46 9.37
C THR A 131 -13.21 5.90 10.43
N ARG A 132 -12.44 6.96 10.15
CA ARG A 132 -11.48 7.51 11.11
C ARG A 132 -12.14 8.23 12.28
N ALA A 133 -13.21 8.99 12.04
CA ALA A 133 -13.93 9.75 13.07
C ALA A 133 -14.52 8.85 14.17
N GLY A 134 -14.83 7.59 13.85
CA GLY A 134 -15.27 6.58 14.81
C GLY A 134 -14.16 6.04 15.73
N GLN A 135 -12.90 6.40 15.53
CA GLN A 135 -11.77 5.90 16.32
C GLN A 135 -11.17 7.00 17.24
N PRO A 136 -10.71 6.63 18.45
CA PRO A 136 -10.08 7.59 19.35
C PRO A 136 -8.81 8.19 18.73
N ARG A 137 -8.69 9.53 18.79
CA ARG A 137 -7.48 10.24 18.37
C ARG A 137 -6.29 9.74 19.18
N ARG A 138 -5.29 9.16 18.50
CA ARG A 138 -4.04 8.74 19.12
C ARG A 138 -3.19 9.98 19.43
N VAL A 139 -2.84 10.17 20.69
CA VAL A 139 -1.91 11.24 21.12
C VAL A 139 -0.49 10.69 21.02
N GLY A 140 0.37 11.36 20.24
CA GLY A 140 1.77 10.95 20.02
C GLY A 140 1.99 10.07 18.78
N ILE A 141 3.24 9.68 18.54
CA ILE A 141 3.57 8.75 17.45
C ILE A 141 2.97 7.39 17.82
N PRO A 142 2.07 6.83 16.99
CA PRO A 142 1.50 5.53 17.28
C PRO A 142 2.63 4.49 17.30
N GLN A 143 2.66 3.66 18.35
CA GLN A 143 3.64 2.59 18.51
C GLN A 143 3.00 1.23 18.27
N ARG A 144 3.70 0.39 17.51
CA ARG A 144 3.37 -1.03 17.35
C ARG A 144 4.00 -1.79 18.51
N LEU A 145 3.35 -2.85 18.99
CA LEU A 145 3.93 -3.73 20.01
C LEU A 145 5.31 -4.25 19.54
N PRO A 146 6.32 -4.37 20.42
CA PRO A 146 7.67 -4.76 20.03
C PRO A 146 7.73 -6.04 19.18
N ASP A 147 6.98 -7.07 19.57
CA ASP A 147 6.93 -8.34 18.83
C ASP A 147 6.33 -8.17 17.43
N ALA A 148 5.28 -7.36 17.30
CA ALA A 148 4.66 -7.08 16.01
C ALA A 148 5.58 -6.22 15.12
N GLN A 149 6.33 -5.30 15.73
CA GLN A 149 7.36 -4.51 15.05
C GLN A 149 8.50 -5.40 14.53
N ALA A 150 9.01 -6.30 15.36
CA ALA A 150 10.08 -7.24 14.97
C ALA A 150 9.62 -8.19 13.86
N LYS A 151 8.39 -8.72 13.95
CA LYS A 151 7.78 -9.55 12.91
C LYS A 151 7.68 -8.83 11.58
N LEU A 152 7.19 -7.59 11.59
CA LEU A 152 7.12 -6.77 10.36
C LEU A 152 8.51 -6.54 9.79
N ALA A 153 9.47 -6.09 10.60
CA ALA A 153 10.84 -5.81 10.15
C ALA A 153 11.50 -7.03 9.49
N LEU A 154 11.37 -8.22 10.12
CA LEU A 154 11.87 -9.46 9.57
C LEU A 154 11.19 -9.82 8.24
N ALA A 155 9.86 -9.70 8.16
CA ALA A 155 9.12 -9.99 6.94
C ALA A 155 9.51 -9.03 5.79
N VAL A 156 9.72 -7.74 6.07
CA VAL A 156 10.22 -6.76 5.10
C VAL A 156 11.62 -7.13 4.61
N GLN A 157 12.52 -7.55 5.51
CA GLN A 157 13.84 -8.03 5.13
C GLN A 157 13.77 -9.23 4.18
N MET A 158 12.94 -10.23 4.51
CA MET A 158 12.77 -11.43 3.66
C MET A 158 12.19 -11.11 2.27
N VAL A 159 11.32 -10.09 2.15
CA VAL A 159 10.81 -9.64 0.84
C VAL A 159 11.92 -8.95 0.05
N ASN A 160 12.71 -8.07 0.69
CA ASN A 160 13.87 -7.42 0.07
C ASN A 160 14.86 -8.44 -0.50
N GLU A 161 15.24 -9.45 0.29
CA GLU A 161 16.16 -10.51 -0.12
C GLU A 161 15.62 -11.32 -1.31
N ARG A 162 14.32 -11.65 -1.31
CA ARG A 162 13.68 -12.36 -2.43
C ARG A 162 13.66 -11.52 -3.72
N VAL A 163 13.37 -10.22 -3.62
CA VAL A 163 13.39 -9.32 -4.79
C VAL A 163 14.82 -9.22 -5.33
N ALA A 164 15.82 -9.00 -4.47
CA ALA A 164 17.22 -8.93 -4.86
C ALA A 164 17.71 -10.23 -5.53
N ALA A 165 17.37 -11.39 -4.97
CA ALA A 165 17.75 -12.69 -5.53
C ALA A 165 17.11 -12.96 -6.91
N ARG A 166 15.88 -12.48 -7.15
CA ARG A 166 15.21 -12.61 -8.46
C ARG A 166 15.81 -11.67 -9.50
N GLN A 167 16.18 -10.45 -9.10
CA GLN A 167 16.83 -9.48 -9.99
C GLN A 167 18.26 -9.90 -10.36
N GLY A 168 19.04 -10.44 -9.41
CA GLY A 168 20.39 -10.94 -9.67
C GLY A 168 20.44 -12.17 -10.61
N LYS A 169 19.34 -12.93 -10.72
CA LYS A 169 19.22 -14.05 -11.67
C LYS A 169 18.75 -13.63 -13.07
N ALA A 170 18.26 -12.40 -13.24
CA ALA A 170 17.71 -11.90 -14.49
C ALA A 170 18.74 -11.20 -15.38
N GLN A 171 19.97 -11.00 -14.89
CA GLN A 171 21.08 -10.47 -15.70
C GLN A 171 21.70 -11.62 -16.52
N PRO A 172 21.65 -11.60 -17.86
CA PRO A 172 22.39 -12.57 -18.65
C PRO A 172 23.90 -12.33 -18.50
N ALA A 173 24.67 -13.42 -18.40
CA ALA A 173 26.13 -13.43 -18.45
C ALA A 173 26.64 -13.06 -19.85
#